data_AF-A0A958KAW1-F1
#
_entry.id   AF-A0A958KAW1-F1
#
_cell.length_a   1.000
_cell.length_b   1.000
_cell.length_c   1.000
_cell.angle_alpha   90.00
_cell.angle_beta   90.00
_cell.angle_gamma   90.00
#
_symmetry.space_group_name_H-M   'P 1'
#
loop_
_entity.id
_entity.type
_entity.pdbx_description
1 polymer ?
#
loop_
_entity_poly.entity_id
_entity_poly.type
_entity_poly.pdbx_seq_one_letter_code
_entity_poly.pdbx_strand_id
1 'polypeptide(L)'
;MTKNRSRAVFESLALIGITLLLTTVFVSSAKREGQPESPMAALKAPLSRAIVGEGNLTVSVPEKVSPGFTLYPISGTAEVLLLNPAGKVVHKWDVDADRARLLENGHLLVLHGSKWGSKHEPWKSLRRIVREYDWDGNVAWEYEAPDVAHHDVHRLANGNTILLHKEMVPAVFKRGMTDLVRKKLPITSDTVLEVTSSGEVVWKWAAHEHLDLDSCGRVKCEPFINIGGGKKRVR
;
A
#
# COMPACT_ATOMS: atom_id res chain seq x y z
N MET A 1 58.61 -1.44 17.72
CA MET A 1 58.73 -0.97 16.32
C MET A 1 57.55 -0.04 16.06
N THR A 2 57.66 1.26 16.39
CA THR A 2 57.96 2.41 15.48
C THR A 2 56.89 2.59 14.40
N LYS A 3 56.27 3.74 14.09
CA LYS A 3 56.22 5.17 14.50
C LYS A 3 55.03 5.73 13.65
N ASN A 4 54.00 6.40 14.17
CA ASN A 4 53.84 7.84 14.45
C ASN A 4 53.61 8.78 13.22
N ARG A 5 52.61 9.68 13.37
CA ARG A 5 52.35 10.99 12.71
C ARG A 5 51.67 10.97 11.31
N SER A 6 50.75 11.86 10.97
CA SER A 6 50.65 13.30 11.31
C SER A 6 49.23 13.88 11.20
N ARG A 7 48.92 14.79 12.13
CA ARG A 7 47.85 15.80 12.10
C ARG A 7 48.35 17.07 11.37
N ALA A 8 47.43 17.69 10.63
CA ALA A 8 47.13 19.12 10.58
C ALA A 8 47.94 20.14 9.74
N VAL A 9 47.15 21.12 9.25
CA VAL A 9 47.40 22.54 8.91
C VAL A 9 47.94 22.88 7.51
N PHE A 10 47.12 23.55 6.69
CA PHE A 10 47.42 24.86 6.11
C PHE A 10 46.11 25.60 5.75
N GLU A 11 45.92 26.75 6.40
CA GLU A 11 45.06 27.85 5.97
C GLU A 11 45.64 28.52 4.71
N SER A 12 44.81 29.00 3.78
CA SER A 12 44.68 30.44 3.54
C SER A 12 43.71 30.77 2.39
N LEU A 13 43.00 31.88 2.62
CA LEU A 13 42.02 32.57 1.79
C LEU A 13 42.52 32.95 0.38
N ALA A 14 41.61 32.89 -0.60
CA ALA A 14 41.51 33.89 -1.66
C ALA A 14 40.04 34.05 -2.10
N LEU A 15 39.50 35.24 -1.86
CA LEU A 15 38.28 35.78 -2.44
C LEU A 15 38.31 35.67 -3.97
N ILE A 16 37.31 35.02 -4.58
CA ILE A 16 36.80 35.42 -5.89
C ILE A 16 35.28 35.32 -5.82
N GLY A 17 34.63 36.49 -5.81
CA GLY A 17 33.20 36.60 -5.98
C GLY A 17 32.81 36.10 -7.36
N ILE A 18 31.96 35.09 -7.40
CA ILE A 18 31.21 34.71 -8.60
C ILE A 18 29.75 34.90 -8.26
N THR A 19 29.19 35.95 -8.85
CA THR A 19 27.76 36.23 -8.92
C THR A 19 27.07 35.00 -9.52
N LEU A 20 26.40 34.19 -8.68
CA LEU A 20 25.54 33.14 -9.17
C LEU A 20 24.26 33.82 -9.67
N LEU A 21 24.14 33.99 -10.99
CA LEU A 21 22.85 34.26 -11.61
C LEU A 21 21.90 33.13 -11.20
N LEU A 22 20.83 33.46 -10.48
CA LEU A 22 19.64 32.61 -10.42
C LEU A 22 19.09 32.52 -11.84
N THR A 23 19.46 31.49 -12.59
CA THR A 23 18.61 30.98 -13.65
C THR A 23 17.56 30.11 -12.98
N THR A 24 16.39 30.69 -12.73
CA THR A 24 15.15 29.95 -12.58
C THR A 24 14.97 29.08 -13.82
N VAL A 25 15.34 27.79 -13.72
CA VAL A 25 14.86 26.80 -14.67
C VAL A 25 13.39 26.60 -14.33
N PHE A 26 12.51 27.33 -15.03
CA PHE A 26 11.13 26.89 -15.17
C PHE A 26 11.18 25.56 -15.92
N VAL A 27 11.10 24.45 -15.16
CA VAL A 27 10.64 23.19 -15.75
C VAL A 27 9.15 23.40 -16.05
N SER A 28 8.87 24.01 -17.20
CA SER A 28 7.55 23.91 -17.80
C SER A 28 7.34 22.43 -18.04
N SER A 29 6.42 21.81 -17.30
CA SER A 29 5.87 20.52 -17.66
C SER A 29 5.13 20.71 -18.98
N ALA A 30 5.88 20.65 -20.08
CA ALA A 30 5.31 20.56 -21.40
C ALA A 30 4.55 19.23 -21.44
N LYS A 31 3.22 19.34 -21.42
CA LYS A 31 2.29 18.25 -21.70
C LYS A 31 2.82 17.55 -22.95
N ARG A 32 3.26 16.29 -22.84
CA ARG A 32 3.65 15.49 -24.02
C ARG A 32 2.42 15.43 -24.91
N GLU A 33 2.48 16.09 -26.06
CA GLU A 33 1.43 16.01 -27.08
C GLU A 33 1.20 14.53 -27.42
N GLY A 34 -0.04 14.06 -27.24
CA GLY A 34 -0.46 12.70 -27.57
C GLY A 34 -0.87 11.79 -26.42
N GLN A 35 -0.70 12.18 -25.14
CA GLN A 35 -1.35 11.44 -24.05
C GLN A 35 -2.82 11.86 -23.92
N PRO A 36 -3.78 10.91 -23.93
CA PRO A 36 -5.17 11.23 -23.63
C PRO A 36 -5.24 11.91 -22.26
N GLU A 37 -6.09 12.93 -22.12
CA GLU A 37 -6.28 13.56 -20.83
C GLU A 37 -6.72 12.51 -19.81
N SER A 38 -6.09 12.50 -18.64
CA SER A 38 -6.48 11.61 -17.55
C SER A 38 -8.00 11.74 -17.34
N PRO A 39 -8.76 10.65 -17.24
CA PRO A 39 -10.19 10.69 -16.92
C PRO A 39 -10.48 11.50 -15.65
N MET A 40 -9.51 11.55 -14.72
CA MET A 40 -9.57 12.39 -13.51
C MET A 40 -9.60 13.90 -13.81
N ALA A 41 -9.00 14.33 -14.92
CA ALA A 41 -9.07 15.72 -15.36
C ALA A 41 -10.47 16.06 -15.90
N ALA A 42 -11.12 15.14 -16.60
CA ALA A 42 -12.49 15.28 -17.10
C ALA A 42 -13.54 15.29 -15.98
N LEU A 43 -13.20 14.70 -14.82
CA LEU A 43 -14.05 14.66 -13.64
C LEU A 43 -14.09 15.97 -12.81
N LYS A 44 -13.36 17.03 -13.22
CA LYS A 44 -13.30 18.34 -12.52
C LYS A 44 -14.57 19.20 -12.69
N ALA A 45 -15.76 18.61 -12.66
CA ALA A 45 -17.00 19.37 -12.61
C ALA A 45 -17.15 20.08 -11.24
N PRO A 46 -17.69 21.31 -11.19
CA PRO A 46 -17.90 22.03 -9.94
C PRO A 46 -18.80 21.22 -8.99
N LEU A 47 -18.49 21.30 -7.69
CA LEU A 47 -19.28 20.73 -6.60
C LEU A 47 -20.70 21.30 -6.64
N SER A 48 -21.63 20.62 -7.31
CA SER A 48 -23.04 20.98 -7.27
C SER A 48 -23.64 20.56 -5.93
N ARG A 49 -24.32 21.50 -5.29
CA ARG A 49 -25.08 21.32 -4.05
C ARG A 49 -26.21 20.30 -4.29
N ALA A 50 -26.02 19.06 -3.85
CA ALA A 50 -27.08 18.06 -3.94
C ALA A 50 -28.13 18.31 -2.85
N ILE A 51 -29.30 18.81 -3.26
CA ILE A 51 -30.56 18.59 -2.55
C ILE A 51 -30.95 17.13 -2.81
N VAL A 52 -31.46 16.43 -1.80
CA VAL A 52 -31.94 15.04 -1.86
C VAL A 52 -32.56 14.73 -3.23
N GLY A 53 -31.88 13.93 -4.05
CA GLY A 53 -32.32 13.59 -5.41
C GLY A 53 -31.21 13.00 -6.29
N GLU A 54 -31.50 11.83 -6.87
CA GLU A 54 -30.68 11.02 -7.80
C GLU A 54 -29.43 10.32 -7.22
N GLY A 55 -29.64 9.42 -6.24
CA GLY A 55 -28.65 8.46 -5.77
C GLY A 55 -29.08 7.74 -4.49
N ASN A 56 -28.27 6.78 -4.02
CA ASN A 56 -28.48 6.13 -2.71
C ASN A 56 -28.07 7.04 -1.52
N LEU A 57 -27.65 8.28 -1.77
CA LEU A 57 -27.26 9.23 -0.75
C LEU A 57 -28.48 9.83 -0.06
N THR A 58 -28.70 9.44 1.19
CA THR A 58 -29.86 9.89 1.98
C THR A 58 -29.64 11.26 2.63
N VAL A 59 -28.40 11.59 3.00
CA VAL A 59 -28.04 12.84 3.69
C VAL A 59 -26.71 13.37 3.16
N SER A 60 -26.66 14.67 2.84
CA SER A 60 -25.42 15.39 2.54
C SER A 60 -25.38 16.69 3.32
N VAL A 61 -24.23 16.98 3.92
CA VAL A 61 -23.96 18.25 4.62
C VAL A 61 -22.75 18.88 3.91
N PRO A 62 -22.96 19.67 2.83
CA PRO A 62 -21.91 20.02 1.87
C PRO A 62 -20.64 20.61 2.50
N GLU A 63 -20.79 21.43 3.53
CA GLU A 63 -19.69 22.06 4.26
C GLU A 63 -18.84 21.08 5.09
N LYS A 64 -19.30 19.85 5.27
CA LYS A 64 -18.60 18.75 5.96
C LYS A 64 -18.11 17.66 5.01
N VAL A 65 -18.39 17.78 3.71
CA VAL A 65 -17.97 16.79 2.71
C VAL A 65 -16.56 17.13 2.24
N SER A 66 -15.66 16.14 2.28
CA SER A 66 -14.34 16.28 1.68
C SER A 66 -14.50 16.52 0.17
N PRO A 67 -13.78 17.48 -0.44
CA PRO A 67 -13.78 17.65 -1.88
C PRO A 67 -13.22 16.40 -2.57
N GLY A 68 -13.66 16.14 -3.81
CA GLY A 68 -13.17 15.04 -4.64
C GLY A 68 -14.16 13.87 -4.76
N PHE A 69 -13.63 12.69 -5.03
CA PHE A 69 -14.40 11.46 -5.20
C PHE A 69 -14.19 10.49 -4.05
N THR A 70 -15.18 9.66 -3.79
CA THR A 70 -15.09 8.56 -2.83
C THR A 70 -14.96 7.25 -3.59
N LEU A 71 -13.84 6.54 -3.39
CA LEU A 71 -13.66 5.18 -3.87
C LEU A 71 -14.23 4.19 -2.85
N TYR A 72 -15.11 3.30 -3.30
CA TYR A 72 -15.87 2.41 -2.43
C TYR A 72 -15.86 0.97 -2.97
N PRO A 73 -14.92 0.13 -2.51
CA PRO A 73 -14.98 -1.32 -2.73
C PRO A 73 -16.17 -1.92 -1.97
N ILE A 74 -17.09 -2.54 -2.69
CA ILE A 74 -18.25 -3.19 -2.07
C ILE A 74 -17.79 -4.55 -1.52
N SER A 75 -17.76 -4.64 -0.19
CA SER A 75 -17.31 -5.85 0.49
C SER A 75 -18.18 -7.05 0.09
N GLY A 76 -17.54 -8.08 -0.48
CA GLY A 76 -18.21 -9.32 -0.85
C GLY A 76 -18.85 -9.36 -2.23
N THR A 77 -18.63 -8.33 -3.04
CA THR A 77 -18.97 -8.33 -4.46
C THR A 77 -17.71 -8.11 -5.30
N ALA A 78 -17.91 -8.10 -6.62
CA ALA A 78 -16.90 -7.80 -7.64
C ALA A 78 -17.01 -6.34 -8.09
N GLU A 79 -17.26 -5.40 -7.19
CA GLU A 79 -17.55 -4.03 -7.59
C GLU A 79 -16.76 -3.03 -6.75
N VAL A 80 -16.02 -2.18 -7.45
CA VAL A 80 -15.42 -0.97 -6.88
C VAL A 80 -16.08 0.24 -7.52
N LEU A 81 -16.77 1.04 -6.71
CA LEU A 81 -17.47 2.23 -7.16
C LEU A 81 -16.61 3.49 -6.97
N LEU A 82 -16.67 4.40 -7.94
CA LEU A 82 -16.22 5.79 -7.77
C LEU A 82 -17.45 6.69 -7.67
N LEU A 83 -17.63 7.31 -6.50
CA LEU A 83 -18.78 8.15 -6.20
C LEU A 83 -18.37 9.62 -6.21
N ASN A 84 -19.19 10.47 -6.82
CA ASN A 84 -19.04 11.91 -6.65
C ASN A 84 -19.62 12.38 -5.29
N PRO A 85 -19.44 13.66 -4.90
CA PRO A 85 -19.97 14.20 -3.64
C PRO A 85 -21.49 14.19 -3.49
N ALA A 86 -22.23 14.03 -4.59
CA ALA A 86 -23.68 13.82 -4.58
C ALA A 86 -24.07 12.34 -4.37
N GLY A 87 -23.08 11.45 -4.23
CA GLY A 87 -23.28 10.01 -4.08
C GLY A 87 -23.67 9.29 -5.36
N LYS A 88 -23.53 9.94 -6.52
CA LYS A 88 -23.73 9.32 -7.83
C LYS A 88 -22.50 8.53 -8.24
N VAL A 89 -22.72 7.30 -8.72
CA VAL A 89 -21.68 6.49 -9.35
C VAL A 89 -21.26 7.18 -10.64
N VAL A 90 -20.02 7.63 -10.71
CA VAL A 90 -19.43 8.21 -11.92
C VAL A 90 -18.60 7.21 -12.70
N HIS A 91 -18.13 6.16 -12.03
CA HIS A 91 -17.41 5.05 -12.64
C HIS A 91 -17.50 3.80 -11.77
N LYS A 92 -17.31 2.63 -12.38
CA LYS A 92 -17.32 1.32 -11.72
C LYS A 92 -16.31 0.40 -12.39
N TRP A 93 -15.53 -0.29 -11.57
CA TRP A 93 -14.74 -1.45 -11.99
C TRP A 93 -15.41 -2.75 -11.52
N ASP A 94 -15.56 -3.71 -12.43
CA ASP A 94 -16.11 -5.05 -12.13
C ASP A 94 -15.01 -6.00 -11.63
N VAL A 95 -14.36 -5.61 -10.53
CA VAL A 95 -13.29 -6.36 -9.87
C VAL A 95 -13.55 -6.44 -8.36
N ASP A 96 -13.16 -7.54 -7.75
CA ASP A 96 -13.14 -7.60 -6.29
C ASP A 96 -11.91 -6.92 -5.71
N ALA A 97 -12.07 -6.36 -4.52
CA ALA A 97 -11.00 -5.71 -3.82
C ALA A 97 -11.19 -5.83 -2.31
N ASP A 98 -10.19 -6.34 -1.60
CA ASP A 98 -10.05 -6.11 -0.16
C ASP A 98 -9.60 -4.66 0.08
N ARG A 99 -8.71 -4.17 -0.79
CA ARG A 99 -8.24 -2.78 -0.83
C ARG A 99 -8.16 -2.31 -2.26
N ALA A 100 -8.57 -1.07 -2.49
CA ALA A 100 -8.39 -0.41 -3.75
C ALA A 100 -7.88 1.02 -3.52
N ARG A 101 -7.05 1.51 -4.43
CA ARG A 101 -6.57 2.89 -4.47
C ARG A 101 -6.73 3.45 -5.87
N LEU A 102 -7.25 4.67 -5.94
CA LEU A 102 -7.28 5.43 -7.18
C LEU A 102 -5.93 6.14 -7.35
N LEU A 103 -5.29 5.90 -8.48
CA LEU A 103 -4.00 6.50 -8.84
C LEU A 103 -4.19 7.83 -9.57
N GLU A 104 -3.15 8.65 -9.62
CA GLU A 104 -3.21 9.99 -10.24
C GLU A 104 -3.54 9.94 -11.75
N ASN A 105 -3.15 8.86 -12.43
CA ASN A 105 -3.49 8.59 -13.83
C ASN A 105 -4.94 8.13 -14.03
N GLY A 106 -5.72 8.00 -12.96
CA GLY A 106 -7.10 7.50 -12.99
C GLY A 106 -7.23 5.98 -12.95
N HIS A 107 -6.11 5.25 -12.83
CA HIS A 107 -6.13 3.79 -12.73
C HIS A 107 -6.47 3.33 -11.31
N LEU A 108 -6.89 2.07 -11.20
CA LEU A 108 -7.25 1.43 -9.94
C LEU A 108 -6.19 0.41 -9.54
N LEU A 109 -5.50 0.63 -8.41
CA LEU A 109 -4.57 -0.32 -7.81
C LEU A 109 -5.30 -1.17 -6.76
N VAL A 110 -5.23 -2.49 -6.86
CA VAL A 110 -6.08 -3.43 -6.12
C VAL A 110 -5.27 -4.52 -5.42
N LEU A 111 -5.64 -4.80 -4.16
CA LEU A 111 -5.41 -6.08 -3.50
C LEU A 111 -6.69 -6.90 -3.56
N HIS A 112 -6.63 -8.08 -4.18
CA HIS A 112 -7.80 -8.93 -4.37
C HIS A 112 -8.15 -9.80 -3.15
N GLY A 113 -9.42 -10.20 -3.09
CA GLY A 113 -9.96 -11.12 -2.10
C GLY A 113 -10.77 -10.44 -1.01
N SER A 114 -11.05 -11.18 0.05
CA SER A 114 -11.72 -10.67 1.25
C SER A 114 -11.08 -11.27 2.48
N LYS A 115 -10.73 -10.43 3.46
CA LYS A 115 -10.28 -10.90 4.77
C LYS A 115 -11.40 -11.52 5.62
N TRP A 116 -12.65 -11.12 5.41
CA TRP A 116 -13.78 -11.42 6.32
C TRP A 116 -14.88 -12.28 5.70
N GLY A 117 -14.53 -13.11 4.73
CA GLY A 117 -15.34 -14.29 4.40
C GLY A 117 -16.70 -13.98 3.78
N SER A 118 -16.77 -12.99 2.91
CA SER A 118 -17.89 -12.88 1.98
C SER A 118 -17.92 -14.15 1.12
N LYS A 119 -18.94 -14.99 1.33
CA LYS A 119 -18.89 -16.44 1.03
C LYS A 119 -19.05 -16.83 -0.45
N HIS A 120 -19.05 -15.88 -1.37
CA HIS A 120 -19.24 -16.18 -2.79
C HIS A 120 -17.86 -16.31 -3.49
N GLU A 121 -17.72 -17.30 -4.37
CA GLU A 121 -16.55 -17.38 -5.26
C GLU A 121 -16.61 -16.24 -6.30
N PRO A 122 -15.47 -15.76 -6.81
CA PRO A 122 -14.07 -16.04 -6.43
C PRO A 122 -13.50 -15.26 -5.22
N TRP A 123 -14.35 -14.72 -4.34
CA TRP A 123 -13.99 -13.67 -3.35
C TRP A 123 -13.57 -14.21 -1.98
N LYS A 124 -13.25 -15.50 -1.87
CA LYS A 124 -13.16 -16.21 -0.58
C LYS A 124 -11.91 -15.92 0.24
N SER A 125 -10.81 -15.43 -0.36
CA SER A 125 -9.54 -15.24 0.35
C SER A 125 -8.69 -14.16 -0.29
N LEU A 126 -7.90 -13.48 0.54
CA LEU A 126 -6.82 -12.62 0.09
C LEU A 126 -5.89 -13.39 -0.83
N ARG A 127 -5.43 -12.71 -1.88
CA ARG A 127 -4.56 -13.31 -2.90
C ARG A 127 -3.15 -12.74 -2.78
N ARG A 128 -2.22 -13.43 -3.42
CA ARG A 128 -0.84 -12.97 -3.61
C ARG A 128 -0.69 -11.99 -4.78
N ILE A 129 -1.78 -11.55 -5.39
CA ILE A 129 -1.76 -10.73 -6.60
C ILE A 129 -2.10 -9.28 -6.24
N VAL A 130 -1.28 -8.37 -6.75
CA VAL A 130 -1.56 -6.93 -6.84
C VAL A 130 -1.77 -6.58 -8.31
N ARG A 131 -2.83 -5.84 -8.62
CA ARG A 131 -3.14 -5.41 -9.99
C ARG A 131 -3.44 -3.94 -10.10
N GLU A 132 -3.00 -3.35 -11.19
CA GLU A 132 -3.45 -2.05 -11.66
C GLU A 132 -4.41 -2.26 -12.83
N TYR A 133 -5.58 -1.65 -12.75
CA TYR A 133 -6.57 -1.61 -13.81
C TYR A 133 -6.64 -0.22 -14.41
N ASP A 134 -6.68 -0.13 -15.73
CA ASP A 134 -6.98 1.15 -16.39
C ASP A 134 -8.43 1.59 -16.18
N TRP A 135 -8.79 2.72 -16.76
CA TRP A 135 -10.15 3.27 -16.65
C TRP A 135 -11.22 2.37 -17.26
N ASP A 136 -10.89 1.55 -18.26
CA ASP A 136 -11.84 0.67 -18.93
C ASP A 136 -11.89 -0.72 -18.28
N GLY A 137 -11.09 -0.95 -17.24
CA GLY A 137 -11.03 -2.21 -16.49
C GLY A 137 -10.06 -3.23 -17.06
N ASN A 138 -9.17 -2.85 -17.99
CA ASN A 138 -8.11 -3.73 -18.47
C ASN A 138 -6.95 -3.76 -17.48
N VAL A 139 -6.25 -4.90 -17.37
CA VAL A 139 -5.05 -5.00 -16.54
C VAL A 139 -3.92 -4.22 -17.19
N ALA A 140 -3.48 -3.14 -16.54
CA ALA A 140 -2.36 -2.30 -16.97
C ALA A 140 -1.03 -2.76 -16.36
N TRP A 141 -1.08 -3.38 -15.17
CA TRP A 141 0.09 -3.92 -14.49
C TRP A 141 -0.32 -5.01 -13.48
N GLU A 142 0.56 -5.99 -13.25
CA GLU A 142 0.35 -7.06 -12.28
C GLU A 142 1.65 -7.44 -11.59
N TYR A 143 1.57 -7.78 -10.31
CA TYR A 143 2.65 -8.43 -9.57
C TYR A 143 2.11 -9.56 -8.70
N GLU A 144 2.75 -10.73 -8.80
CA GLU A 144 2.53 -11.86 -7.90
C GLU A 144 3.59 -11.85 -6.79
N ALA A 145 3.16 -11.56 -5.57
CA ALA A 145 3.98 -11.61 -4.37
C ALA A 145 4.34 -13.05 -3.98
N PRO A 146 5.44 -13.26 -3.21
CA PRO A 146 5.83 -14.60 -2.76
C PRO A 146 4.77 -15.33 -1.93
N ASP A 147 3.92 -14.58 -1.23
CA ASP A 147 2.78 -15.09 -0.46
C ASP A 147 1.65 -14.04 -0.49
N VAL A 148 0.57 -14.29 0.25
CA VAL A 148 -0.61 -13.43 0.33
C VAL A 148 -0.25 -11.98 0.60
N ALA A 149 -0.62 -11.09 -0.33
CA ALA A 149 -0.57 -9.64 -0.15
C ALA A 149 -1.80 -9.21 0.64
N HIS A 150 -1.63 -8.32 1.61
CA HIS A 150 -2.68 -8.01 2.56
C HIS A 150 -2.56 -6.61 3.16
N HIS A 151 -3.66 -6.12 3.72
CA HIS A 151 -3.76 -4.85 4.44
C HIS A 151 -3.57 -3.57 3.61
N ASP A 152 -2.46 -3.39 2.91
CA ASP A 152 -2.19 -2.16 2.16
C ASP A 152 -1.19 -2.36 0.99
N VAL A 153 -1.31 -1.45 0.02
CA VAL A 153 -0.44 -1.33 -1.16
C VAL A 153 -0.42 0.13 -1.60
N HIS A 154 0.70 0.63 -2.13
CA HIS A 154 0.80 2.01 -2.58
C HIS A 154 1.75 2.17 -3.77
N ARG A 155 1.39 3.02 -4.74
CA ARG A 155 2.27 3.43 -5.83
C ARG A 155 3.09 4.63 -5.37
N LEU A 156 4.40 4.52 -5.39
CA LEU A 156 5.34 5.56 -5.02
C LEU A 156 5.56 6.55 -6.18
N ALA A 157 6.04 7.75 -5.86
CA ALA A 157 6.31 8.81 -6.84
C ALA A 157 7.36 8.44 -7.91
N ASN A 158 8.26 7.49 -7.61
CA ASN A 158 9.24 6.95 -8.56
C ASN A 158 8.66 5.88 -9.51
N GLY A 159 7.37 5.54 -9.38
CA GLY A 159 6.70 4.50 -10.17
C GLY A 159 6.77 3.10 -9.57
N ASN A 160 7.53 2.89 -8.50
CA ASN A 160 7.58 1.61 -7.79
C ASN A 160 6.31 1.39 -6.97
N THR A 161 6.00 0.13 -6.66
CA THR A 161 4.87 -0.26 -5.83
C THR A 161 5.40 -0.83 -4.52
N ILE A 162 4.98 -0.23 -3.40
CA ILE A 162 5.24 -0.76 -2.06
C ILE A 162 4.01 -1.56 -1.59
N LEU A 163 4.22 -2.78 -1.10
CA LEU A 163 3.15 -3.67 -0.66
C LEU A 163 3.52 -4.42 0.61
N LEU A 164 2.49 -4.80 1.38
CA LEU A 164 2.64 -5.70 2.52
C LEU A 164 2.20 -7.10 2.12
N HIS A 165 3.02 -8.10 2.46
CA HIS A 165 2.69 -9.50 2.28
C HIS A 165 3.11 -10.32 3.50
N LYS A 166 2.56 -11.53 3.55
CA LYS A 166 2.90 -12.53 4.56
C LYS A 166 4.25 -13.18 4.22
N GLU A 167 5.04 -13.52 5.22
CA GLU A 167 6.25 -14.31 5.03
C GLU A 167 6.40 -15.35 6.15
N MET A 168 6.83 -16.56 5.81
CA MET A 168 7.17 -17.56 6.83
C MET A 168 8.48 -17.15 7.52
N VAL A 169 8.47 -17.08 8.86
CA VAL A 169 9.68 -16.74 9.61
C VAL A 169 10.74 -17.83 9.41
N PRO A 170 11.93 -17.49 8.88
CA PRO A 170 12.98 -18.47 8.66
C PRO A 170 13.46 -19.11 9.97
N ALA A 171 13.83 -20.39 9.91
CA ALA A 171 14.20 -21.17 11.10
C ALA A 171 15.35 -20.57 11.92
N VAL A 172 16.26 -19.81 11.29
CA VAL A 172 17.37 -19.13 11.96
C VAL A 172 16.89 -18.13 13.01
N PHE A 173 15.83 -17.36 12.72
CA PHE A 173 15.26 -16.38 13.67
C PHE A 173 14.55 -17.07 14.84
N LYS A 174 14.00 -18.26 14.61
CA LYS A 174 13.31 -19.04 15.67
C LYS A 174 14.29 -19.65 16.68
N ARG A 175 15.59 -19.74 16.39
CA ARG A 175 16.57 -20.39 17.27
C ARG A 175 16.68 -19.71 18.63
N GLY A 176 16.57 -18.38 18.67
CA GLY A 176 16.64 -17.58 19.89
C GLY A 176 15.38 -17.63 20.76
N MET A 177 14.27 -18.18 20.26
CA MET A 177 13.01 -18.22 21.02
C MET A 177 13.11 -19.16 22.23
N THR A 178 12.60 -18.66 23.36
CA THR A 178 12.49 -19.36 24.65
C THR A 178 11.17 -20.12 24.78
N ASP A 179 10.09 -19.65 24.13
CA ASP A 179 8.83 -20.40 24.05
C ASP A 179 8.97 -21.62 23.12
N LEU A 180 9.25 -22.78 23.71
CA LEU A 180 9.48 -24.03 22.98
C LEU A 180 8.25 -24.56 22.24
N VAL A 181 7.04 -24.17 22.65
CA VAL A 181 5.83 -24.62 21.97
C VAL A 181 5.59 -23.77 20.73
N ARG A 182 5.61 -22.45 20.86
CA ARG A 182 5.49 -21.55 19.69
C ARG A 182 6.64 -21.73 18.71
N LYS A 183 7.85 -22.00 19.19
CA LYS A 183 9.02 -22.32 18.36
C LYS A 183 8.80 -23.52 17.43
N LYS A 184 7.93 -24.47 17.79
CA LYS A 184 7.57 -25.63 16.94
C LYS A 184 6.45 -25.35 15.94
N LEU A 185 5.70 -24.27 16.12
CA LEU A 185 4.60 -23.90 15.21
C LEU A 185 5.12 -23.13 13.98
N PRO A 186 4.42 -23.17 12.83
CA PRO A 186 4.66 -22.21 11.76
C PRO A 186 4.35 -20.80 12.28
N ILE A 187 5.32 -19.90 12.15
CA ILE A 187 5.17 -18.48 12.53
C ILE A 187 5.28 -17.68 11.26
N THR A 188 4.33 -16.77 11.05
CA THR A 188 4.31 -15.90 9.90
C THR A 188 4.49 -14.47 10.35
N SER A 189 5.27 -13.72 9.57
CA SER A 189 5.61 -12.32 9.79
C SER A 189 5.00 -11.48 8.67
N ASP A 190 4.78 -10.21 8.99
CA ASP A 190 4.52 -9.19 7.98
C ASP A 190 5.85 -8.76 7.35
N THR A 191 5.87 -8.63 6.03
CA THR A 191 7.02 -8.17 5.24
C THR A 191 6.55 -7.13 4.24
N VAL A 192 7.30 -6.04 4.14
CA VAL A 192 7.10 -4.96 3.17
C VAL A 192 8.08 -5.13 2.02
N LEU A 193 7.60 -5.06 0.79
CA LEU A 193 8.42 -5.05 -0.42
C LEU A 193 8.24 -3.73 -1.15
N GLU A 194 9.31 -3.19 -1.72
CA GLU A 194 9.25 -2.22 -2.80
C GLU A 194 9.61 -2.91 -4.12
N VAL A 195 8.72 -2.80 -5.09
CA VAL A 195 8.79 -3.52 -6.36
C VAL A 195 8.78 -2.52 -7.51
N THR A 196 9.67 -2.68 -8.48
CA THR A 196 9.69 -1.85 -9.68
C THR A 196 8.47 -2.12 -10.57
N SER A 197 8.24 -1.25 -11.55
CA SER A 197 7.23 -1.50 -12.59
C SER A 197 7.50 -2.76 -13.42
N SER A 198 8.76 -3.24 -13.50
CA SER A 198 9.13 -4.50 -14.14
C SER A 198 8.95 -5.73 -13.24
N GLY A 199 8.56 -5.56 -11.97
CA GLY A 199 8.35 -6.67 -11.03
C GLY A 199 9.59 -7.06 -10.22
N GLU A 200 10.65 -6.26 -10.22
CA GLU A 200 11.87 -6.53 -9.45
C GLU A 200 11.76 -5.98 -8.02
N VAL A 201 12.10 -6.80 -7.03
CA VAL A 201 12.17 -6.35 -5.63
C VAL A 201 13.47 -5.58 -5.41
N VAL A 202 13.37 -4.28 -5.15
CA VAL A 202 14.52 -3.39 -4.95
C VAL A 202 14.76 -3.06 -3.49
N TRP A 203 13.76 -3.27 -2.64
CA TRP A 203 13.88 -3.12 -1.19
C TRP A 203 12.93 -4.06 -0.47
N LYS A 204 13.35 -4.52 0.71
CA LYS A 204 12.58 -5.41 1.59
C LYS A 204 12.82 -5.03 3.03
N TRP A 205 11.76 -5.11 3.84
CA TRP A 205 11.82 -5.06 5.29
C TRP A 205 10.92 -6.15 5.87
N ALA A 206 11.45 -6.97 6.75
CA ALA A 206 10.70 -8.07 7.36
C ALA A 206 10.62 -7.89 8.88
N ALA A 207 9.41 -7.92 9.44
CA ALA A 207 9.21 -7.59 10.85
C ALA A 207 9.98 -8.53 11.81
N HIS A 208 10.11 -9.80 11.45
CA HIS A 208 10.85 -10.80 12.24
C HIS A 208 12.36 -10.53 12.35
N GLU A 209 12.93 -9.62 11.56
CA GLU A 209 14.34 -9.19 11.68
C GLU A 209 14.52 -8.11 12.76
N HIS A 210 13.44 -7.46 13.18
CA HIS A 210 13.47 -6.28 14.04
C HIS A 210 12.63 -6.43 15.32
N LEU A 211 11.71 -7.39 15.36
CA LEU A 211 10.82 -7.62 16.50
C LEU A 211 11.24 -8.86 17.29
N ASP A 212 11.06 -8.77 18.61
CA ASP A 212 11.23 -9.89 19.52
C ASP A 212 10.11 -10.92 19.30
N LEU A 213 10.47 -12.09 18.76
CA LEU A 213 9.55 -13.19 18.53
C LEU A 213 9.02 -13.80 19.83
N ASP A 214 9.67 -13.57 20.97
CA ASP A 214 9.15 -14.00 22.27
C ASP A 214 8.07 -13.05 22.83
N SER A 215 8.04 -11.80 22.36
CA SER A 215 7.05 -10.82 22.79
C SER A 215 5.63 -11.17 22.31
N CYS A 216 4.66 -10.95 23.18
CA CYS A 216 3.22 -10.98 22.84
C CYS A 216 2.61 -9.56 22.80
N GLY A 217 3.45 -8.52 22.90
CA GLY A 217 3.01 -7.13 22.97
C GLY A 217 2.28 -6.81 24.27
N ARG A 218 1.32 -5.89 24.20
CA ARG A 218 0.56 -5.41 25.37
C ARG A 218 -0.32 -6.51 25.98
N VAL A 219 -0.79 -7.45 25.16
CA VAL A 219 -1.52 -8.63 25.63
C VAL A 219 -0.48 -9.69 26.00
N LYS A 220 -0.37 -10.03 27.29
CA LYS A 220 0.60 -11.04 27.73
C LYS A 220 0.31 -12.38 27.05
N CYS A 221 1.36 -13.18 26.82
CA CYS A 221 1.19 -14.52 26.27
C CYS A 221 0.25 -15.33 27.16
N GLU A 222 -0.87 -15.80 26.60
CA GLU A 222 -1.68 -16.79 27.32
C GLU A 222 -0.96 -18.13 27.28
N PRO A 223 -0.93 -18.88 28.40
CA PRO A 223 -0.36 -20.22 28.43
C PRO A 223 -1.32 -21.22 27.78
N PHE A 224 -2.19 -20.81 26.86
CA PHE A 224 -3.18 -21.66 26.22
C PHE A 224 -3.10 -21.51 24.70
N ILE A 225 -3.03 -22.64 23.99
CA ILE A 225 -3.12 -22.66 22.53
C ILE A 225 -4.54 -23.08 22.16
N ASN A 226 -5.15 -22.32 21.25
CA ASN A 226 -6.44 -22.66 20.68
C ASN A 226 -6.18 -23.57 19.47
N ILE A 227 -6.28 -24.88 19.68
CA ILE A 227 -6.19 -25.88 18.60
C ILE A 227 -7.64 -26.23 18.28
N GLY A 228 -8.11 -25.82 17.08
CA GLY A 228 -9.51 -25.86 16.63
C GLY A 228 -10.38 -26.89 17.36
N GLY A 229 -11.17 -26.41 18.34
CA GLY A 229 -12.06 -27.25 19.17
C GLY A 229 -11.89 -27.10 20.68
N GLY A 230 -10.86 -26.40 21.19
CA GLY A 230 -10.76 -26.06 22.63
C GLY A 230 -9.42 -25.46 23.08
N LYS A 231 -9.42 -24.75 24.20
CA LYS A 231 -8.19 -24.20 24.84
C LYS A 231 -7.45 -25.31 25.59
N LYS A 232 -6.18 -25.57 25.26
CA LYS A 232 -5.30 -26.46 26.04
C LYS A 232 -4.17 -25.68 26.68
N ARG A 233 -3.91 -25.92 27.97
CA ARG A 233 -2.81 -25.30 28.72
C ARG A 233 -1.49 -25.86 28.23
N VAL A 234 -0.59 -24.97 27.81
CA VAL A 234 0.81 -25.23 27.57
C VAL A 234 1.45 -25.50 28.94
N ARG A 235 1.89 -26.74 29.16
CA ARG A 235 2.75 -27.10 30.30
C ARG A 235 4.19 -26.82 29.95
#